data_AF-A0A2G5EB88-F1
#
_entry.id   AF-A0A2G5EB88-F1
#
_cell.length_a   1.000
_cell.length_b   1.000
_cell.length_c   1.000
_cell.angle_alpha   90.00
_cell.angle_beta   90.00
_cell.angle_gamma   90.00
#
_symmetry.space_group_name_H-M   'P 1'
#
loop_
_entity.id
_entity.type
_entity.pdbx_description
1 polymer ?
#
loop_
_entity_poly.entity_id
_entity_poly.type
_entity_poly.pdbx_seq_one_letter_code
_entity_poly.pdbx_strand_id
1 'polypeptide(L)'
;MNSIIILLHLLLQINLCFASSNTHIFNTWCEHHGKRYSSEEEKLHRLNVFEDNLAFVMQHNNIRNSSYTLALNDFADLTHQEFKKFCLTLSFDVLDVQSVPKLSLSLRGSGVEGKLPSSVDWRKKGLITPVKSQAGCSTAWPVSAINAIESTNQIITGSLPKRKGVTMDGHTSLPSNGEEQLLQAVASQPVHVGICANQRVFQFYSKGIFSGPCSTSIDHVATIVGYDSENGVDYWTVKNSWGRQWGMNGYMHILRNSGDREGVCGINTLVSYPIKPKPNPVYLPALAQDYKNSNMTELEQSLVWNFKR
;
A
#
# COMPACT_ATOMS: atom_id res chain seq x y z
N MET A 1 -33.23 -7.15 49.13
CA MET A 1 -32.24 -8.20 48.81
C MET A 1 -32.53 -8.89 47.47
N ASN A 2 -33.76 -9.34 47.22
CA ASN A 2 -34.12 -10.02 45.96
C ASN A 2 -33.94 -9.18 44.68
N SER A 3 -34.24 -7.87 44.70
CA SER A 3 -34.11 -7.03 43.50
C SER A 3 -32.66 -6.80 43.05
N ILE A 4 -31.70 -6.78 43.98
CA ILE A 4 -30.27 -6.63 43.66
C ILE A 4 -29.72 -7.93 43.06
N ILE A 5 -30.13 -9.08 43.60
CA ILE A 5 -29.74 -10.40 43.09
C ILE A 5 -30.29 -10.62 41.67
N ILE A 6 -31.55 -10.25 41.41
CA ILE A 6 -32.15 -10.31 40.08
C ILE A 6 -31.39 -9.42 39.09
N LEU A 7 -31.07 -8.18 39.46
CA LEU A 7 -30.30 -7.27 38.61
C LEU A 7 -28.89 -7.81 38.30
N LEU A 8 -28.20 -8.36 39.30
CA LEU A 8 -26.88 -8.97 39.11
C LEU A 8 -26.93 -10.20 38.19
N HIS A 9 -27.96 -11.04 38.31
CA HIS A 9 -28.15 -12.17 37.40
C HIS A 9 -28.49 -11.72 35.98
N LEU A 10 -29.33 -10.71 35.80
CA LEU A 10 -29.63 -10.12 34.49
C LEU A 10 -28.38 -9.53 33.84
N LEU A 11 -27.57 -8.79 34.59
CA LEU A 11 -26.29 -8.25 34.12
C LEU A 11 -25.31 -9.37 33.73
N LEU A 12 -25.26 -10.46 34.51
CA LEU A 12 -24.43 -11.62 34.19
C LEU A 12 -24.91 -12.34 32.92
N GLN A 13 -26.21 -12.56 32.76
CA GLN A 13 -26.80 -13.19 31.57
C GLN A 13 -26.57 -12.36 30.31
N ILE A 14 -26.70 -11.04 30.41
CA ILE A 14 -26.39 -10.10 29.32
C ILE A 14 -24.91 -10.20 28.94
N ASN A 15 -24.00 -10.15 29.91
CA ASN A 15 -22.56 -10.26 29.67
C ASN A 15 -22.18 -11.60 29.01
N LEU A 16 -22.76 -12.71 29.45
CA LEU A 16 -22.54 -14.03 28.85
C LEU A 16 -23.04 -14.10 27.41
N CYS A 17 -24.20 -13.49 27.12
CA CYS A 17 -24.75 -13.44 25.76
C CYS A 17 -23.84 -12.61 24.82
N PHE A 18 -23.39 -11.43 25.25
CA PHE A 18 -22.44 -10.61 24.48
C PHE A 18 -21.11 -11.32 24.24
N ALA A 19 -20.54 -11.97 25.26
CA ALA A 19 -19.31 -12.75 25.14
C ALA A 19 -19.46 -13.91 24.14
N SER A 20 -20.62 -14.60 24.16
CA SER A 20 -20.91 -15.68 23.21
C SER A 20 -21.05 -15.19 21.77
N SER A 21 -21.63 -13.99 21.57
CA SER A 21 -21.80 -13.37 20.25
C SER A 21 -20.46 -12.94 19.64
N ASN A 22 -19.62 -12.23 20.39
CA ASN A 22 -18.31 -11.79 19.91
C ASN A 22 -17.37 -12.96 19.60
N THR A 23 -17.41 -14.00 20.43
CA THR A 23 -16.67 -15.24 20.18
C THR A 23 -17.08 -15.89 18.85
N HIS A 24 -18.39 -15.90 18.54
CA HIS A 24 -18.88 -16.42 17.27
C HIS A 24 -18.41 -15.56 16.08
N ILE A 25 -18.51 -14.23 16.19
CA ILE A 25 -18.01 -13.30 15.16
C ILE A 25 -16.51 -13.48 14.93
N PHE A 26 -15.73 -13.59 16.00
CA PHE A 26 -14.28 -13.80 15.93
C PHE A 26 -13.91 -15.14 15.26
N ASN A 27 -14.57 -16.23 15.63
CA ASN A 27 -14.33 -17.53 14.99
C ASN A 27 -14.67 -17.49 13.49
N THR A 28 -15.79 -16.86 13.12
CA THR A 28 -16.20 -16.69 11.71
C THR A 28 -15.18 -15.86 10.94
N TRP A 29 -14.71 -14.77 11.55
CA TRP A 29 -13.64 -13.95 10.98
C TRP A 29 -12.34 -14.76 10.84
N CYS A 30 -11.96 -15.57 11.82
CA CYS A 30 -10.78 -16.42 11.73
C CYS A 30 -10.87 -17.41 10.57
N GLU A 31 -12.02 -18.05 10.36
CA GLU A 31 -12.25 -18.97 9.24
C GLU A 31 -12.13 -18.24 7.89
N HIS A 32 -12.79 -17.09 7.75
CA HIS A 32 -12.76 -16.28 6.53
C HIS A 32 -11.35 -15.79 6.18
N HIS A 33 -10.58 -15.38 7.19
CA HIS A 33 -9.23 -14.84 7.03
C HIS A 33 -8.12 -15.90 7.17
N GLY A 34 -8.49 -17.19 7.33
CA GLY A 34 -7.55 -18.30 7.46
C GLY A 34 -6.63 -18.22 8.68
N LYS A 35 -7.07 -17.57 9.75
CA LYS A 35 -6.29 -17.34 10.98
C LYS A 35 -6.18 -18.62 11.80
N ARG A 36 -4.99 -18.87 12.33
CA ARG A 36 -4.67 -20.00 13.20
C ARG A 36 -3.73 -19.53 14.30
N TYR A 37 -3.96 -20.04 15.50
CA TYR A 37 -3.18 -19.68 16.68
C TYR A 37 -2.52 -20.92 17.27
N SER A 38 -1.36 -20.73 17.89
CA SER A 38 -0.53 -21.82 18.40
C SER A 38 -1.05 -22.39 19.72
N SER A 39 -1.80 -21.60 20.48
CA SER A 39 -2.39 -21.99 21.77
C SER A 39 -3.75 -21.33 22.00
N GLU A 40 -4.54 -21.90 22.92
CA GLU A 40 -5.78 -21.27 23.37
C GLU A 40 -5.54 -19.96 24.11
N GLU A 41 -4.41 -19.82 24.80
CA GLU A 41 -4.00 -18.57 25.44
C GLU A 41 -3.77 -17.46 24.40
N GLU A 42 -3.05 -17.77 23.30
CA GLU A 42 -2.87 -16.83 22.20
C GLU A 42 -4.23 -16.50 21.55
N LYS A 43 -5.06 -17.51 21.31
CA LYS A 43 -6.40 -17.30 20.72
C LYS A 43 -7.26 -16.39 21.60
N LEU A 44 -7.24 -16.58 22.92
CA LEU A 44 -7.97 -15.73 23.86
C LEU A 44 -7.42 -14.30 23.88
N HIS A 45 -6.10 -14.13 23.85
CA HIS A 45 -5.49 -12.81 23.70
C HIS A 45 -5.93 -12.12 22.41
N ARG A 46 -5.92 -12.83 21.28
CA ARG A 46 -6.31 -12.32 19.97
C ARG A 46 -7.80 -12.00 19.88
N LEU A 47 -8.65 -12.77 20.56
CA LEU A 47 -10.07 -12.45 20.74
C LEU A 47 -10.25 -11.11 21.47
N ASN A 48 -9.55 -10.88 22.59
CA ASN A 48 -9.66 -9.62 23.33
C ASN A 48 -9.23 -8.41 22.48
N VAL A 49 -8.17 -8.57 21.69
CA VAL A 49 -7.71 -7.53 20.73
C VAL A 49 -8.74 -7.30 19.64
N PHE A 50 -9.34 -8.37 19.11
CA PHE A 50 -10.39 -8.31 18.12
C PHE A 50 -11.63 -7.59 18.64
N GLU A 51 -12.04 -7.84 19.88
CA GLU A 51 -13.19 -7.15 20.50
C GLU A 51 -12.95 -5.64 20.63
N ASP A 52 -11.75 -5.22 21.05
CA ASP A 52 -11.36 -3.81 21.10
C ASP A 52 -11.38 -3.17 19.71
N ASN A 53 -10.87 -3.88 18.69
CA ASN A 53 -10.91 -3.42 17.30
C ASN A 53 -12.34 -3.37 16.74
N LEU A 54 -13.20 -4.33 17.06
CA LEU A 54 -14.61 -4.35 16.68
C LEU A 54 -15.35 -3.14 17.26
N ALA A 55 -15.15 -2.87 18.55
CA ALA A 55 -15.74 -1.70 19.20
C ALA A 55 -15.28 -0.38 18.53
N PHE A 56 -13.99 -0.26 18.22
CA PHE A 56 -13.44 0.90 17.52
C PHE A 56 -14.06 1.10 16.12
N VAL A 57 -14.16 0.03 15.32
CA VAL A 57 -14.77 0.06 13.98
C VAL A 57 -16.25 0.45 14.07
N MET A 58 -17.00 -0.15 14.98
CA MET A 58 -18.41 0.16 15.21
C MET A 58 -18.61 1.62 15.63
N GLN A 59 -17.76 2.12 16.53
CA GLN A 59 -17.82 3.51 16.98
C GLN A 59 -17.59 4.48 15.84
N HIS A 60 -16.55 4.28 15.02
CA HIS A 60 -16.27 5.14 13.87
C HIS A 60 -17.42 5.11 12.86
N ASN A 61 -17.94 3.93 12.53
CA ASN A 61 -19.01 3.79 11.54
C ASN A 61 -20.36 4.38 12.01
N ASN A 62 -20.51 4.70 13.31
CA ASN A 62 -21.65 5.42 13.86
C ASN A 62 -21.49 6.96 13.82
N ILE A 63 -20.33 7.49 13.40
CA ILE A 63 -20.11 8.93 13.21
C ILE A 63 -20.95 9.39 12.02
N ARG A 64 -21.83 10.38 12.25
CA ARG A 64 -22.62 10.98 11.18
C ARG A 64 -21.71 11.73 10.21
N ASN A 65 -21.94 11.56 8.92
CA ASN A 65 -21.24 12.24 7.83
C ASN A 65 -19.74 11.92 7.69
N SER A 66 -19.27 10.76 8.16
CA SER A 66 -17.95 10.29 7.77
C SER A 66 -17.90 10.04 6.25
N SER A 67 -16.85 10.52 5.58
CA SER A 67 -16.63 10.31 4.14
C SER A 67 -16.07 8.92 3.83
N TYR A 68 -15.76 8.13 4.85
CA TYR A 68 -15.23 6.78 4.73
C TYR A 68 -15.74 5.87 5.86
N THR A 69 -15.53 4.58 5.71
CA THR A 69 -15.91 3.56 6.69
C THR A 69 -14.73 2.64 7.00
N LEU A 70 -14.80 2.01 8.16
CA LEU A 70 -13.82 1.03 8.62
C LEU A 70 -14.41 -0.39 8.55
N ALA A 71 -13.54 -1.39 8.47
CA ALA A 71 -13.92 -2.80 8.53
C ALA A 71 -12.86 -3.65 9.24
N LEU A 72 -13.29 -4.80 9.75
CA LEU A 72 -12.42 -5.82 10.33
C LEU A 72 -11.70 -6.58 9.22
N ASN A 73 -10.57 -6.05 8.78
CA ASN A 73 -9.70 -6.66 7.77
C ASN A 73 -8.72 -7.67 8.38
N ASP A 74 -7.72 -8.12 7.60
CA ASP A 74 -6.67 -9.07 8.02
C ASP A 74 -5.91 -8.66 9.30
N PHE A 75 -5.97 -7.39 9.72
CA PHE A 75 -5.28 -6.86 10.88
C PHE A 75 -6.16 -6.75 12.13
N ALA A 76 -7.38 -7.29 12.12
CA ALA A 76 -8.32 -7.17 13.24
C ALA A 76 -7.89 -7.90 14.51
N ASP A 77 -6.96 -8.86 14.42
CA ASP A 77 -6.38 -9.54 15.59
C ASP A 77 -5.05 -8.92 16.05
N LEU A 78 -4.61 -7.81 15.44
CA LEU A 78 -3.42 -7.07 15.85
C LEU A 78 -3.82 -5.83 16.65
N THR A 79 -3.12 -5.62 17.77
CA THR A 79 -3.15 -4.33 18.46
C THR A 79 -2.60 -3.26 17.53
N HIS A 80 -2.95 -2.00 17.77
CA HIS A 80 -2.44 -0.91 16.96
C HIS A 80 -0.90 -0.80 17.03
N GLN A 81 -0.30 -1.10 18.19
CA GLN A 81 1.16 -1.13 18.34
C GLN A 81 1.81 -2.27 17.55
N GLU A 82 1.24 -3.48 17.60
CA GLU A 82 1.70 -4.60 16.78
C GLU A 82 1.58 -4.28 15.29
N PHE A 83 0.47 -3.68 14.86
CA PHE A 83 0.29 -3.23 13.48
C PHE A 83 1.39 -2.26 13.05
N LYS A 84 1.68 -1.22 13.85
CA LYS A 84 2.77 -0.28 13.56
C LYS A 84 4.11 -1.00 13.45
N LYS A 85 4.40 -1.92 14.38
CA LYS A 85 5.64 -2.71 14.39
C LYS A 85 5.74 -3.67 13.19
N PHE A 86 4.61 -4.14 12.69
CA PHE A 86 4.56 -5.14 11.63
C PHE A 86 4.55 -4.50 10.23
N CYS A 87 3.81 -3.40 10.06
CA CYS A 87 3.55 -2.75 8.78
C CYS A 87 4.33 -1.46 8.53
N LEU A 88 4.82 -0.79 9.58
CA LEU A 88 5.35 0.58 9.48
C LEU A 88 6.80 0.69 10.01
N THR A 89 7.47 -0.42 10.28
CA THR A 89 8.91 -0.43 10.60
C THR A 89 9.73 -0.19 9.34
N LEU A 90 9.62 1.01 8.78
CA LEU A 90 10.69 1.60 8.01
C LEU A 90 11.76 2.05 9.01
N SER A 91 12.89 1.35 9.05
CA SER A 91 14.11 1.91 9.61
C SER A 91 14.60 2.99 8.63
N PHE A 92 14.20 4.24 8.88
CA PHE A 92 14.60 5.43 8.12
C PHE A 92 16.10 5.77 8.24
N ASP A 93 16.89 5.01 9.00
CA ASP A 93 18.36 5.20 9.16
C ASP A 93 19.16 5.04 7.86
N VAL A 94 18.54 4.62 6.74
CA VAL A 94 19.23 4.39 5.45
C VAL A 94 18.93 5.46 4.39
N LEU A 95 18.08 6.45 4.68
CA LEU A 95 17.78 7.53 3.72
C LEU A 95 18.58 8.80 3.99
N ASP A 96 19.91 8.68 3.92
CA ASP A 96 20.75 9.84 3.62
C ASP A 96 20.61 10.19 2.13
N VAL A 97 19.57 10.98 1.81
CA VAL A 97 19.28 11.52 0.46
C VAL A 97 20.23 12.69 0.16
N GLN A 98 21.53 12.53 0.41
CA GLN A 98 22.54 13.55 0.08
C GLN A 98 23.54 13.12 -1.00
N SER A 99 23.54 11.87 -1.45
CA SER A 99 24.61 11.35 -2.32
C SER A 99 24.19 10.82 -3.70
N VAL A 100 22.93 11.00 -4.13
CA VAL A 100 22.51 10.59 -5.48
C VAL A 100 22.73 11.73 -6.48
N PRO A 101 23.48 11.54 -7.58
CA PRO A 101 23.74 12.60 -8.55
C PRO A 101 22.43 13.16 -9.12
N LYS A 102 22.22 14.47 -9.00
CA LYS A 102 21.14 15.19 -9.69
C LYS A 102 21.39 15.12 -11.20
N LEU A 103 20.83 14.11 -11.86
CA LEU A 103 20.71 14.13 -13.32
C LEU A 103 19.51 15.01 -13.67
N SER A 104 19.76 16.31 -13.84
CA SER A 104 18.77 17.24 -14.38
C SER A 104 18.57 16.96 -15.87
N LEU A 105 17.71 15.99 -16.20
CA LEU A 105 17.18 15.91 -17.55
C LEU A 105 16.04 16.91 -17.66
N SER A 106 16.26 17.97 -18.43
CA SER A 106 15.21 18.84 -18.96
C SER A 106 14.14 17.95 -19.61
N LEU A 107 12.90 18.08 -19.15
CA LEU A 107 11.70 17.60 -19.83
C LEU A 107 11.73 18.16 -21.26
N ARG A 108 12.17 17.36 -22.22
CA ARG A 108 12.16 17.71 -23.65
C ARG A 108 10.98 16.99 -24.31
N GLY A 109 9.84 17.70 -24.33
CA GLY A 109 8.62 17.42 -25.10
C GLY A 109 7.75 16.29 -24.54
N SER A 110 6.47 16.48 -24.23
CA SER A 110 5.51 17.41 -24.81
C SER A 110 4.99 18.40 -23.77
N GLY A 111 4.99 19.69 -24.13
CA GLY A 111 4.03 20.60 -23.53
C GLY A 111 2.64 20.01 -23.77
N VAL A 112 1.99 19.57 -22.70
CA VAL A 112 0.55 19.41 -22.73
C VAL A 112 -0.01 20.82 -22.57
N GLU A 113 0.11 21.63 -23.61
CA GLU A 113 -0.86 22.71 -23.85
C GLU A 113 -2.18 22.01 -24.20
N GLY A 114 -2.86 21.56 -23.16
CA GLY A 114 -4.06 20.75 -23.22
C GLY A 114 -4.58 20.55 -21.82
N LYS A 115 -5.88 20.72 -21.63
CA LYS A 115 -6.53 20.48 -20.35
C LYS A 115 -6.23 19.03 -19.91
N LEU A 116 -5.64 18.83 -18.73
CA LEU A 116 -5.42 17.50 -18.16
C LEU A 116 -6.77 16.74 -18.10
N PRO A 117 -6.75 15.41 -18.27
CA PRO A 117 -7.97 14.61 -18.13
C PRO A 117 -8.56 14.81 -16.73
N SER A 118 -9.89 14.89 -16.63
CA SER A 118 -10.59 15.07 -15.35
C SER A 118 -10.47 13.86 -14.42
N SER A 119 -10.21 12.68 -14.98
CA SER A 119 -9.93 11.46 -14.21
C SER A 119 -8.96 10.54 -14.94
N VAL A 120 -8.19 9.79 -14.16
CA VAL A 120 -7.20 8.83 -14.63
C VAL A 120 -7.27 7.58 -13.76
N ASP A 121 -7.30 6.40 -14.39
CA ASP A 121 -7.19 5.12 -13.71
C ASP A 121 -6.29 4.18 -14.51
N TRP A 122 -5.03 4.04 -14.09
CA TRP A 122 -4.05 3.20 -14.77
C TRP A 122 -4.38 1.71 -14.68
N ARG A 123 -5.26 1.29 -13.76
CA ARG A 123 -5.70 -0.11 -13.64
C ARG A 123 -6.50 -0.54 -14.87
N LYS A 124 -7.33 0.35 -15.42
CA LYS A 124 -8.17 0.09 -16.61
C LYS A 124 -7.37 -0.13 -17.88
N LYS A 125 -6.12 0.34 -17.92
CA LYS A 125 -5.21 0.13 -19.05
C LYS A 125 -4.52 -1.26 -19.00
N GLY A 126 -4.76 -2.03 -17.94
CA GLY A 126 -4.11 -3.34 -17.72
C GLY A 126 -2.65 -3.23 -17.31
N LEU A 127 -2.20 -2.03 -16.89
CA LEU A 127 -0.79 -1.66 -16.70
C LEU A 127 -0.35 -1.67 -15.23
N ILE A 128 -1.21 -2.16 -14.33
CA ILE A 128 -0.96 -2.24 -12.89
C ILE A 128 -0.92 -3.70 -12.50
N THR A 129 0.18 -4.14 -11.87
CA THR A 129 0.31 -5.50 -11.36
C THR A 129 -0.73 -5.80 -10.27
N PRO A 130 -1.12 -7.07 -10.05
CA PRO A 130 -2.03 -7.41 -8.97
C PRO A 130 -1.55 -6.88 -7.61
N VAL A 131 -2.49 -6.57 -6.72
CA VAL A 131 -2.15 -6.22 -5.33
C VAL A 131 -1.43 -7.41 -4.71
N LYS A 132 -0.18 -7.19 -4.30
CA LYS A 132 0.63 -8.18 -3.60
C LYS A 132 0.17 -8.22 -2.15
N SER A 133 -0.09 -9.43 -1.64
CA SER A 133 -0.27 -9.68 -0.21
C SER A 133 1.08 -10.09 0.35
N GLN A 134 1.61 -9.32 1.29
CA GLN A 134 2.88 -9.66 1.92
C GLN A 134 2.61 -10.68 3.05
N ALA A 135 3.32 -11.80 3.08
CA ALA A 135 3.49 -12.56 4.31
C ALA A 135 4.49 -11.78 5.19
N GLY A 136 4.00 -10.80 5.95
CA GLY A 136 4.87 -9.84 6.66
C GLY A 136 4.89 -8.47 6.01
N CYS A 137 4.32 -7.47 6.66
CA CYS A 137 4.02 -6.14 6.12
C CYS A 137 5.27 -5.21 6.04
N SER A 138 6.47 -5.76 6.24
CA SER A 138 7.73 -5.06 6.51
C SER A 138 8.56 -4.67 5.27
N THR A 139 8.01 -4.77 4.04
CA THR A 139 8.77 -4.51 2.79
C THR A 139 8.13 -3.44 1.88
N ALA A 140 7.36 -2.51 2.46
CA ALA A 140 6.62 -1.48 1.73
C ALA A 140 7.45 -0.71 0.68
N TRP A 141 8.70 -0.37 0.99
CA TRP A 141 9.63 0.32 0.08
C TRP A 141 9.97 -0.48 -1.18
N PRO A 142 10.61 -1.67 -1.10
CA PRO A 142 10.91 -2.46 -2.29
C PRO A 142 9.64 -2.90 -3.04
N VAL A 143 8.52 -3.15 -2.36
CA VAL A 143 7.26 -3.50 -3.03
C VAL A 143 6.64 -2.31 -3.78
N SER A 144 6.65 -1.11 -3.18
CA SER A 144 6.19 0.09 -3.88
C SER A 144 7.07 0.35 -5.09
N ALA A 145 8.40 0.38 -4.91
CA ALA A 145 9.37 0.53 -6.00
C ALA A 145 9.14 -0.48 -7.13
N ILE A 146 9.05 -1.77 -6.80
CA ILE A 146 8.75 -2.82 -7.79
C ILE A 146 7.42 -2.55 -8.50
N ASN A 147 6.36 -2.16 -7.77
CA ASN A 147 5.05 -1.91 -8.38
C ASN A 147 5.09 -0.79 -9.42
N ALA A 148 5.73 0.35 -9.15
CA ALA A 148 5.79 1.40 -10.16
C ALA A 148 6.80 1.09 -11.27
N ILE A 149 7.93 0.43 -10.99
CA ILE A 149 8.83 0.03 -12.09
C ILE A 149 8.13 -1.02 -12.99
N GLU A 150 7.41 -1.99 -12.43
CA GLU A 150 6.58 -2.93 -13.20
C GLU A 150 5.53 -2.19 -14.02
N SER A 151 4.85 -1.20 -13.43
CA SER A 151 3.79 -0.44 -14.09
C SER A 151 4.35 0.46 -15.20
N THR A 152 5.42 1.20 -14.94
CA THR A 152 6.14 2.03 -15.92
C THR A 152 6.72 1.18 -17.05
N ASN A 153 7.25 0.00 -16.75
CA ASN A 153 7.68 -0.96 -17.77
C ASN A 153 6.52 -1.38 -18.66
N GLN A 154 5.36 -1.66 -18.10
CA GLN A 154 4.20 -2.05 -18.87
C GLN A 154 3.66 -0.88 -19.72
N ILE A 155 3.66 0.34 -19.18
CA ILE A 155 3.27 1.57 -19.91
C ILE A 155 4.15 1.78 -21.13
N ILE A 156 5.47 1.59 -21.01
CA ILE A 156 6.43 1.87 -22.08
C ILE A 156 6.52 0.72 -23.08
N THR A 157 6.37 -0.52 -22.65
CA THR A 157 6.65 -1.71 -23.47
C THR A 157 5.42 -2.52 -23.88
N GLY A 158 4.24 -2.18 -23.36
CA GLY A 158 3.00 -2.93 -23.58
C GLY A 158 2.97 -4.33 -22.94
N SER A 159 4.00 -4.74 -22.18
CA SER A 159 4.09 -6.08 -21.59
C SER A 159 4.79 -6.09 -20.22
N LEU A 160 4.39 -7.02 -19.36
CA LEU A 160 5.11 -7.29 -18.10
C LEU A 160 6.41 -8.04 -18.39
N PRO A 161 7.53 -7.74 -17.70
CA PRO A 161 8.78 -8.46 -17.91
C PRO A 161 8.61 -9.97 -17.64
N LYS A 162 8.97 -10.80 -18.62
CA LYS A 162 8.87 -12.28 -18.56
C LYS A 162 9.85 -12.94 -17.56
N ARG A 163 10.76 -12.18 -16.92
CA ARG A 163 11.74 -12.67 -15.94
C ARG A 163 11.57 -11.96 -14.59
N LYS A 164 11.88 -12.67 -13.50
CA LYS A 164 12.00 -12.09 -12.15
C LYS A 164 13.18 -11.11 -12.14
N GLY A 165 12.91 -9.84 -12.32
CA GLY A 165 13.90 -8.77 -12.30
C GLY A 165 13.39 -7.55 -13.06
N VAL A 166 13.36 -6.41 -12.37
CA VAL A 166 12.91 -5.14 -12.93
C VAL A 166 14.08 -4.16 -12.78
N THR A 167 14.56 -3.61 -13.88
CA THR A 167 15.62 -2.58 -13.87
C THR A 167 14.99 -1.19 -13.92
N MET A 168 15.54 -0.26 -13.13
CA MET A 168 15.18 1.16 -13.13
C MET A 168 16.32 1.94 -13.79
N ASP A 169 16.03 2.71 -14.85
CA ASP A 169 17.04 3.51 -15.55
C ASP A 169 17.34 4.83 -14.80
N GLY A 170 16.44 5.26 -13.92
CA GLY A 170 16.58 6.41 -13.03
C GLY A 170 15.26 6.73 -12.31
N HIS A 171 15.25 7.76 -11.46
CA HIS A 171 14.04 8.30 -10.84
C HIS A 171 14.08 9.83 -10.85
N THR A 172 12.90 10.44 -10.83
CA THR A 172 12.72 11.88 -10.60
C THR A 172 11.97 12.08 -9.30
N SER A 173 12.43 13.00 -8.47
CA SER A 173 11.67 13.52 -7.32
C SER A 173 10.99 14.83 -7.70
N LEU A 174 9.74 15.00 -7.29
CA LEU A 174 9.01 16.26 -7.47
C LEU A 174 9.30 17.23 -6.30
N PRO A 175 9.13 18.54 -6.50
CA PRO A 175 9.15 19.49 -5.40
C PRO A 175 8.11 19.12 -4.34
N SER A 176 8.50 19.17 -3.06
CA SER A 176 7.58 19.00 -1.95
C SER A 176 6.46 20.04 -2.05
N ASN A 177 5.24 19.63 -1.71
CA ASN A 177 4.03 20.46 -1.64
C ASN A 177 3.52 20.97 -3.01
N GLY A 178 3.98 20.36 -4.11
CA GLY A 178 3.52 20.65 -5.48
C GLY A 178 2.38 19.74 -5.95
N GLU A 179 1.16 19.93 -5.43
CA GLU A 179 0.01 19.06 -5.79
C GLU A 179 -0.34 19.14 -7.28
N GLU A 180 -0.14 20.29 -7.94
CA GLU A 180 -0.33 20.44 -9.39
C GLU A 180 0.70 19.63 -10.19
N GLN A 181 1.97 19.67 -9.79
CA GLN A 181 3.03 18.87 -10.43
C GLN A 181 2.79 17.38 -10.20
N LEU A 182 2.30 17.00 -9.01
CA LEU A 182 1.89 15.63 -8.72
C LEU A 182 0.74 15.19 -9.63
N LEU A 183 -0.28 16.04 -9.84
CA LEU A 183 -1.38 15.77 -10.77
C LEU A 183 -0.90 15.54 -12.20
N GLN A 184 -0.01 16.40 -12.70
CA GLN A 184 0.60 16.26 -14.02
C GLN A 184 1.40 14.95 -14.16
N ALA A 185 2.15 14.57 -13.12
CA ALA A 185 2.90 13.32 -13.11
C ALA A 185 1.98 12.10 -13.10
N VAL A 186 0.93 12.10 -12.25
CA VAL A 186 -0.05 11.00 -12.17
C VAL A 186 -0.83 10.84 -13.47
N ALA A 187 -1.12 11.95 -14.16
CA ALA A 187 -1.75 11.92 -15.48
C ALA A 187 -0.88 11.24 -16.55
N SER A 188 0.44 11.19 -16.32
CA SER A 188 1.42 10.61 -17.24
C SER A 188 1.81 9.17 -16.87
N GLN A 189 1.88 8.85 -15.59
CA GLN A 189 2.24 7.52 -15.07
C GLN A 189 1.89 7.35 -13.58
N PRO A 190 1.91 6.12 -13.03
CA PRO A 190 1.87 5.92 -11.58
C PRO A 190 3.07 6.56 -10.86
N VAL A 191 2.82 7.10 -9.66
CA VAL A 191 3.79 7.89 -8.88
C VAL A 191 3.94 7.32 -7.47
N HIS A 192 5.16 7.18 -6.96
CA HIS A 192 5.41 6.82 -5.56
C HIS A 192 5.23 8.03 -4.66
N VAL A 193 4.59 7.78 -3.53
CA VAL A 193 4.39 8.78 -2.49
C VAL A 193 4.70 8.21 -1.12
N GLY A 194 5.38 9.00 -0.30
CA GLY A 194 5.41 8.78 1.15
C GLY A 194 4.08 9.23 1.76
N ILE A 195 3.57 8.44 2.70
CA ILE A 195 2.37 8.78 3.49
C ILE A 195 2.57 8.43 4.96
N CYS A 196 1.87 9.12 5.85
CA CYS A 196 1.70 8.70 7.24
C CYS A 196 0.51 7.73 7.36
N ALA A 197 0.79 6.49 7.73
CA ALA A 197 -0.18 5.41 7.84
C ALA A 197 -0.30 4.85 9.27
N ASN A 198 0.30 5.50 10.26
CA ASN A 198 0.28 5.06 11.67
C ASN A 198 -1.01 5.30 12.44
N GLN A 199 -2.10 5.75 11.83
CA GLN A 199 -3.35 5.96 12.56
C GLN A 199 -4.19 4.69 12.56
N ARG A 200 -4.89 4.42 13.67
CA ARG A 200 -5.78 3.26 13.80
C ARG A 200 -6.92 3.27 12.77
N VAL A 201 -7.41 4.45 12.38
CA VAL A 201 -8.37 4.59 11.27
C VAL A 201 -7.78 4.15 9.92
N PHE A 202 -6.47 4.32 9.72
CA PHE A 202 -5.78 3.90 8.49
C PHE A 202 -5.61 2.37 8.45
N GLN A 203 -5.27 1.77 9.61
CA GLN A 203 -5.22 0.31 9.78
C GLN A 203 -6.52 -0.37 9.34
N PHE A 204 -7.67 0.19 9.68
CA PHE A 204 -9.00 -0.42 9.42
C PHE A 204 -9.76 0.16 8.24
N TYR A 205 -9.13 1.03 7.43
CA TYR A 205 -9.80 1.62 6.27
C TYR A 205 -10.45 0.54 5.38
N SER A 206 -11.70 0.78 4.99
CA SER A 206 -12.49 -0.12 4.15
C SER A 206 -12.83 0.49 2.80
N LYS A 207 -13.56 1.62 2.81
CA LYS A 207 -14.03 2.28 1.58
C LYS A 207 -14.41 3.74 1.84
N GLY A 208 -14.60 4.50 0.76
CA GLY A 208 -14.92 5.92 0.76
C GLY A 208 -13.67 6.79 0.64
N ILE A 209 -13.83 8.11 0.67
CA ILE A 209 -12.73 9.06 0.53
C ILE A 209 -12.16 9.35 1.91
N PHE A 210 -10.95 8.88 2.16
CA PHE A 210 -10.27 9.09 3.42
C PHE A 210 -9.77 10.53 3.53
N SER A 211 -10.17 11.19 4.61
CA SER A 211 -9.85 12.59 4.89
C SER A 211 -9.11 12.77 6.23
N GLY A 212 -8.51 11.70 6.75
CA GLY A 212 -7.85 11.69 8.07
C GLY A 212 -8.78 11.25 9.22
N PRO A 213 -8.30 11.33 10.47
CA PRO A 213 -7.07 12.00 10.89
C PRO A 213 -5.80 11.24 10.48
N CYS A 214 -4.71 12.00 10.26
CA CYS A 214 -3.33 11.54 10.12
C CYS A 214 -2.37 12.73 10.25
N SER A 215 -1.15 12.48 10.72
CA SER A 215 -0.06 13.47 10.70
C SER A 215 0.62 13.49 9.34
N THR A 216 1.65 14.33 9.18
CA THR A 216 2.49 14.38 7.97
C THR A 216 3.87 13.72 8.17
N SER A 217 4.12 13.10 9.32
CA SER A 217 5.31 12.29 9.59
C SER A 217 5.28 10.98 8.81
N ILE A 218 6.00 10.94 7.68
CA ILE A 218 6.02 9.81 6.75
C ILE A 218 6.59 8.55 7.41
N ASP A 219 5.82 7.45 7.36
CA ASP A 219 6.20 6.14 7.91
C ASP A 219 5.82 4.97 6.98
N HIS A 220 5.29 5.28 5.79
CA HIS A 220 4.92 4.31 4.78
C HIS A 220 5.10 4.87 3.37
N VAL A 221 5.21 3.98 2.38
CA VAL A 221 5.24 4.35 0.96
C VAL A 221 4.20 3.58 0.18
N ALA A 222 3.46 4.30 -0.65
CA ALA A 222 2.41 3.75 -1.52
C ALA A 222 2.61 4.24 -2.97
N THR A 223 1.67 3.89 -3.85
CA THR A 223 1.69 4.32 -5.25
C THR A 223 0.36 4.95 -5.61
N ILE A 224 0.35 6.18 -6.11
CA ILE A 224 -0.82 6.77 -6.74
C ILE A 224 -0.94 6.18 -8.14
N VAL A 225 -2.09 5.56 -8.43
CA VAL A 225 -2.39 4.91 -9.71
C VAL A 225 -3.51 5.61 -10.47
N GLY A 226 -3.96 6.76 -9.99
CA GLY A 226 -5.06 7.50 -10.59
C GLY A 226 -5.59 8.60 -9.70
N TYR A 227 -6.55 9.33 -10.25
CA TYR A 227 -7.35 10.33 -9.56
C TYR A 227 -8.72 10.44 -10.22
N ASP A 228 -9.70 10.87 -9.45
CA ASP A 228 -11.06 11.12 -9.93
C ASP A 228 -11.75 12.11 -8.99
N SER A 229 -13.04 12.36 -9.22
CA SER A 229 -13.90 13.17 -8.38
C SER A 229 -15.24 12.47 -8.15
N GLU A 230 -15.75 12.51 -6.93
CA GLU A 230 -17.08 11.99 -6.57
C GLU A 230 -17.87 13.09 -5.83
N ASN A 231 -19.02 13.47 -6.35
CA ASN A 231 -19.88 14.53 -5.77
C ASN A 231 -19.15 15.85 -5.48
N GLY A 232 -18.22 16.24 -6.36
CA GLY A 232 -17.40 17.44 -6.20
C GLY A 232 -16.24 17.30 -5.23
N VAL A 233 -16.00 16.11 -4.69
CA VAL A 233 -14.85 15.80 -3.83
C VAL A 233 -13.79 15.07 -4.65
N ASP A 234 -12.64 15.69 -4.77
CA ASP A 234 -11.48 15.18 -5.50
C ASP A 234 -10.72 14.15 -4.66
N TYR A 235 -10.22 13.08 -5.30
CA TYR A 235 -9.41 12.09 -4.59
C TYR A 235 -8.29 11.49 -5.45
N TRP A 236 -7.25 11.01 -4.77
CA TRP A 236 -6.22 10.12 -5.30
C TRP A 236 -6.66 8.67 -5.15
N THR A 237 -6.48 7.84 -6.17
CA THR A 237 -6.55 6.38 -6.05
C THR A 237 -5.16 5.84 -5.71
N VAL A 238 -5.00 5.35 -4.50
CA VAL A 238 -3.73 4.87 -3.95
C VAL A 238 -3.73 3.35 -3.90
N LYS A 239 -2.73 2.72 -4.51
CA LYS A 239 -2.44 1.28 -4.40
C LYS A 239 -1.56 1.05 -3.18
N ASN A 240 -2.00 0.19 -2.28
CA ASN A 240 -1.25 -0.24 -1.12
C ASN A 240 -0.60 -1.62 -1.34
N SER A 241 0.20 -2.06 -0.38
CA SER A 241 0.95 -3.33 -0.39
C SER A 241 0.50 -4.29 0.71
N TRP A 242 -0.69 -4.09 1.29
CA TRP A 242 -1.18 -4.83 2.45
C TRP A 242 -2.19 -5.92 2.10
N GLY A 243 -2.12 -6.46 0.88
CA GLY A 243 -3.06 -7.46 0.41
C GLY A 243 -4.44 -6.89 0.04
N ARG A 244 -5.30 -7.78 -0.47
CA ARG A 244 -6.62 -7.40 -1.01
C ARG A 244 -7.71 -7.26 0.06
N GLN A 245 -7.48 -7.82 1.24
CA GLN A 245 -8.44 -7.74 2.35
C GLN A 245 -8.40 -6.39 3.06
N TRP A 246 -7.39 -5.56 2.80
CA TRP A 246 -7.32 -4.19 3.28
C TRP A 246 -7.92 -3.21 2.27
N GLY A 247 -8.72 -2.25 2.73
CA GLY A 247 -9.34 -1.23 1.89
C GLY A 247 -10.21 -1.81 0.76
N MET A 248 -10.24 -1.08 -0.35
CA MET A 248 -11.00 -1.44 -1.54
C MET A 248 -10.19 -2.38 -2.43
N ASN A 249 -10.10 -3.67 -2.07
CA ASN A 249 -9.26 -4.64 -2.77
C ASN A 249 -7.76 -4.26 -2.77
N GLY A 250 -7.25 -3.69 -1.68
CA GLY A 250 -5.87 -3.20 -1.56
C GLY A 250 -5.63 -1.77 -2.04
N TYR A 251 -6.71 -1.05 -2.36
CA TYR A 251 -6.67 0.35 -2.76
C TYR A 251 -7.38 1.24 -1.73
N MET A 252 -7.05 2.52 -1.78
CA MET A 252 -7.65 3.56 -0.94
C MET A 252 -7.88 4.81 -1.76
N HIS A 253 -8.97 5.50 -1.48
CA HIS A 253 -9.17 6.85 -1.97
C HIS A 253 -8.74 7.83 -0.88
N ILE A 254 -7.83 8.75 -1.20
CA ILE A 254 -7.36 9.80 -0.28
C ILE A 254 -7.79 11.14 -0.84
N LEU A 255 -8.38 12.00 0.01
CA LEU A 255 -8.82 13.33 -0.36
C LEU A 255 -7.68 14.14 -1.02
N ARG A 256 -7.99 14.71 -2.19
CA ARG A 256 -7.13 15.60 -2.97
C ARG A 256 -7.69 17.02 -2.91
N ASN A 257 -6.87 18.03 -3.12
CA ASN A 257 -7.29 19.44 -3.07
C ASN A 257 -7.89 19.82 -1.71
N SER A 258 -7.32 19.30 -0.61
CA SER A 258 -7.81 19.55 0.75
C SER A 258 -7.55 20.98 1.25
N GLY A 259 -6.73 21.75 0.54
CA GLY A 259 -6.20 23.04 0.98
C GLY A 259 -4.96 22.94 1.88
N ASP A 260 -4.58 21.72 2.28
CA ASP A 260 -3.32 21.45 2.98
C ASP A 260 -2.17 21.33 1.96
N ARG A 261 -1.10 22.10 2.17
CA ARG A 261 0.09 22.09 1.31
C ARG A 261 0.79 20.74 1.33
N GLU A 262 0.85 20.08 2.48
CA GLU A 262 1.47 18.76 2.62
C GLU A 262 0.56 17.64 2.11
N GLY A 263 -0.73 17.96 1.88
CA GLY A 263 -1.76 17.00 1.49
C GLY A 263 -2.14 16.07 2.63
N VAL A 264 -3.29 15.39 2.49
CA VAL A 264 -3.76 14.45 3.52
C VAL A 264 -2.71 13.36 3.76
N CYS A 265 -2.30 13.21 5.02
CA CYS A 265 -1.25 12.29 5.46
C CYS A 265 0.15 12.57 4.90
N GLY A 266 0.42 13.80 4.47
CA GLY A 266 1.72 14.20 3.92
C GLY A 266 1.96 13.72 2.49
N ILE A 267 0.91 13.31 1.77
CA ILE A 267 1.02 12.69 0.44
C ILE A 267 1.74 13.55 -0.62
N ASN A 268 1.81 14.88 -0.42
CA ASN A 268 2.50 15.81 -1.32
C ASN A 268 3.97 16.06 -0.94
N THR A 269 4.49 15.46 0.15
CA THR A 269 5.80 15.82 0.72
C THR A 269 6.98 15.01 0.14
N LEU A 270 6.80 13.70 -0.01
CA LEU A 270 7.82 12.78 -0.54
C LEU A 270 7.30 12.12 -1.80
N VAL A 271 7.59 12.71 -2.96
CA VAL A 271 7.03 12.29 -4.25
C VAL A 271 8.13 11.94 -5.22
N SER A 272 8.07 10.74 -5.81
CA SER A 272 9.01 10.33 -6.84
C SER A 272 8.39 9.37 -7.86
N TYR A 273 8.94 9.31 -9.06
CA TYR A 273 8.53 8.35 -10.07
C TYR A 273 9.73 7.85 -10.88
N PRO A 274 9.71 6.59 -11.35
CA PRO A 274 10.80 6.05 -12.15
C PRO A 274 10.82 6.68 -13.55
N ILE A 275 12.02 6.95 -14.05
CA ILE A 275 12.28 7.34 -15.43
C ILE A 275 12.69 6.08 -16.19
N LYS A 276 12.10 5.89 -17.37
CA LYS A 276 12.51 4.85 -18.29
C LYS A 276 12.46 5.37 -19.72
N PRO A 277 13.60 5.81 -20.29
CA PRO A 277 13.63 6.35 -21.64
C PRO A 277 13.59 5.28 -22.74
N LYS A 278 13.82 3.99 -22.41
CA LYS A 278 13.87 2.89 -23.38
C LYS A 278 13.13 1.65 -22.85
N PRO A 279 12.50 0.82 -23.72
CA PRO A 279 12.04 -0.52 -23.36
C PRO A 279 13.14 -1.34 -22.68
N ASN A 280 12.77 -2.30 -21.82
CA ASN A 280 13.76 -3.28 -21.32
C ASN A 280 14.44 -3.90 -22.55
N PRO A 281 15.78 -4.02 -22.58
CA PRO A 281 16.43 -4.69 -23.68
C PRO A 281 15.83 -6.09 -23.85
N VAL A 282 15.26 -6.33 -25.03
CA VAL A 282 14.84 -7.68 -25.43
C VAL A 282 16.13 -8.46 -25.59
N TYR A 283 16.47 -9.29 -24.61
CA TYR A 283 17.56 -10.23 -24.76
C TYR A 283 17.10 -11.28 -25.79
N LEU A 284 17.44 -11.06 -27.06
CA LEU A 284 17.26 -12.05 -28.11
C LEU A 284 18.15 -13.25 -27.74
N PRO A 285 17.62 -14.48 -27.67
CA PRO A 285 18.43 -15.68 -27.43
C PRO A 285 19.17 -16.06 -28.73
N ALA A 286 19.94 -15.12 -29.30
CA ALA A 286 20.71 -15.32 -30.52
C ALA A 286 22.24 -15.25 -30.30
N LEU A 287 22.69 -15.20 -29.03
CA LEU A 287 24.11 -15.29 -28.69
C LEU A 287 24.45 -16.50 -27.80
N ALA A 288 23.48 -17.32 -27.41
CA ALA A 288 23.74 -18.53 -26.63
C ALA A 288 24.27 -19.71 -27.47
N GLN A 289 24.30 -19.58 -28.80
CA GLN A 289 24.79 -20.64 -29.69
C GLN A 289 26.30 -20.54 -29.96
N ASP A 290 26.89 -19.35 -29.86
CA ASP A 290 28.33 -19.14 -30.08
C ASP A 290 29.19 -19.42 -28.82
N TYR A 291 28.56 -19.50 -27.64
CA TYR A 291 29.26 -19.75 -26.36
C TYR A 291 29.53 -21.22 -26.04
N LYS A 292 29.09 -22.17 -26.88
CA LYS A 292 29.39 -23.60 -26.69
C LYS A 292 30.77 -24.02 -27.18
N ASN A 293 31.50 -23.15 -27.88
CA ASN A 293 32.76 -23.51 -28.55
C ASN A 293 34.00 -22.85 -27.94
N SER A 294 33.89 -22.07 -26.86
CA SER A 294 35.06 -21.51 -26.17
C SER A 294 35.45 -22.37 -24.96
N ASN A 295 36.65 -22.95 -25.01
CA ASN A 295 37.30 -23.63 -23.89
C ASN A 295 37.62 -22.63 -22.78
N MET A 296 36.67 -22.45 -21.85
CA MET A 296 36.83 -21.62 -20.65
C MET A 296 37.37 -22.45 -19.48
N THR A 297 38.23 -21.83 -18.69
CA THR A 297 38.96 -22.43 -17.57
C THR A 297 38.05 -22.74 -16.36
N GLU A 298 38.47 -23.65 -15.47
CA GLU A 298 37.68 -24.09 -14.30
C GLU A 298 37.21 -22.93 -13.39
N LEU A 299 37.96 -21.82 -13.35
CA LEU A 299 37.58 -20.61 -12.59
C LEU A 299 36.35 -19.90 -13.17
N GLU A 300 36.14 -19.98 -14.49
CA GLU A 300 35.01 -19.32 -15.15
C GLU A 300 33.72 -20.13 -15.04
N GLN A 301 33.82 -21.46 -14.88
CA GLN A 301 32.66 -22.32 -14.60
C GLN A 301 32.12 -22.13 -13.18
N SER A 302 33.00 -21.78 -12.22
CA SER A 302 32.63 -21.50 -10.82
C SER A 302 31.79 -20.23 -10.65
N LEU A 303 31.95 -19.22 -11.51
CA LEU A 303 31.20 -17.96 -11.42
C LEU A 303 29.78 -18.07 -11.99
N VAL A 304 29.54 -18.98 -12.93
CA VAL A 304 28.23 -19.18 -13.57
C VAL A 304 27.24 -19.96 -12.68
N TRP A 305 27.74 -20.81 -11.77
CA TRP A 305 26.88 -21.69 -10.96
C TRP A 305 26.21 -21.04 -9.74
N ASN A 306 26.62 -19.82 -9.35
CA ASN A 306 26.07 -19.14 -8.16
C ASN A 306 24.76 -18.37 -8.41
N PHE A 307 24.18 -18.40 -9.62
CA PHE A 307 22.95 -17.68 -9.97
C PHE A 307 21.68 -18.55 -10.07
N LYS A 308 21.72 -19.79 -9.53
CA LYS A 308 20.52 -20.62 -9.35
C LYS A 308 20.38 -21.10 -7.90
N ARG A 309 19.97 -20.22 -7.00
CA ARG A 309 19.08 -20.53 -5.87
C ARG A 309 18.14 -19.37 -5.62
#